data_AF-A0A845VXQ9-F1
#
_entry.id   AF-A0A845VXQ9-F1
#
_cell.length_a   1.000
_cell.length_b   1.000
_cell.length_c   1.000
_cell.angle_alpha   90.00
_cell.angle_beta   90.00
_cell.angle_gamma   90.00
#
_symmetry.space_group_name_H-M   'P 1'
#
loop_
_entity.id
_entity.type
_entity.pdbx_description
1 polymer ?
#
loop_
_entity_poly.entity_id
_entity_poly.type
_entity_poly.pdbx_seq_one_letter_code
_entity_poly.pdbx_strand_id
1 'polypeptide(L)' 'MTKEYYGFSARLMDACYVDDELVTPQPGEFYGGWITKDIVGPFKGEPGTMGW' A
#
# COMPACT_ATOMS: atom_id res chain seq x y z
N MET A 1 15.97 -26.74 -2.48
CA MET A 1 15.97 -25.61 -1.54
C MET A 1 14.75 -24.76 -1.84
N THR A 2 13.86 -24.57 -0.87
CA THR A 2 12.72 -23.65 -0.99
C THR A 2 13.19 -22.21 -0.78
N LYS A 3 12.62 -21.26 -1.53
CA LYS A 3 12.84 -19.82 -1.30
C LYS A 3 11.74 -19.27 -0.40
N GLU A 4 12.13 -18.39 0.51
CA GLU A 4 11.21 -17.60 1.33
C GLU A 4 11.07 -16.19 0.77
N TYR A 5 9.89 -15.61 0.96
CA TYR A 5 9.58 -14.23 0.61
C TYR A 5 8.78 -13.59 1.75
N TYR A 6 9.06 -12.32 1.99
CA TYR A 6 8.42 -11.52 3.03
C TYR A 6 7.66 -10.38 2.38
N GLY A 7 6.46 -10.12 2.90
CA GLY A 7 5.63 -8.98 2.50
C GLY A 7 5.38 -8.08 3.71
N PHE A 8 5.43 -6.77 3.48
CA PHE A 8 5.16 -5.75 4.49
C PHE A 8 4.02 -4.86 4.01
N SER A 9 3.13 -4.47 4.91
CA SER A 9 2.04 -3.55 4.62
C SER A 9 2.35 -2.19 5.21
N ALA A 10 2.34 -1.14 4.39
CA ALA A 10 2.57 0.23 4.83
C ALA A 10 1.56 0.69 5.90
N ARG A 11 0.37 0.09 5.94
CA ARG A 11 -0.67 0.39 6.94
C ARG A 11 -0.31 -0.04 8.37
N LEU A 12 0.57 -1.02 8.52
CA LEU A 12 0.91 -1.64 9.81
C LEU A 12 2.25 -1.16 10.39
N MET A 13 2.90 -0.19 9.73
CA MET A 13 4.23 0.31 10.07
C MET A 13 4.15 1.75 10.56
N ASP A 14 5.11 2.18 11.37
CA ASP A 14 5.23 3.59 11.79
C ASP A 14 5.54 4.52 10.60
N ALA A 15 6.35 4.04 9.64
CA ALA A 15 6.63 4.74 8.40
C ALA A 15 7.15 3.79 7.30
N CYS A 16 6.81 4.10 6.05
CA CYS A 16 7.38 3.47 4.85
C CYS A 16 7.71 4.55 3.83
N TYR A 17 8.89 4.47 3.22
CA TYR A 17 9.36 5.47 2.25
C TYR A 17 9.71 4.78 0.93
N VAL A 18 9.39 5.45 -0.18
CA VAL A 18 9.97 5.16 -1.49
C VAL A 18 10.88 6.35 -1.81
N ASP A 19 12.18 6.07 -1.90
CA ASP A 19 13.22 7.10 -1.85
C ASP A 19 13.03 7.99 -0.60
N ASP A 20 12.92 9.31 -0.79
CA ASP A 20 12.69 10.29 0.27
C ASP A 20 11.20 10.62 0.47
N GLU A 21 10.28 9.94 -0.23
CA GLU A 21 8.84 10.20 -0.16
C GLU A 21 8.15 9.25 0.83
N LEU A 22 7.50 9.82 1.84
CA LEU A 22 6.63 9.06 2.74
C LEU A 22 5.40 8.58 1.97
N VAL A 23 5.20 7.27 1.89
CA VAL A 23 4.07 6.69 1.16
C VAL A 23 2.78 6.79 1.97
N THR A 24 1.66 7.02 1.29
CA THR A 24 0.33 6.91 1.91
C THR A 24 -0.21 5.49 1.70
N PRO A 25 -0.63 4.74 2.73
CA PRO A 25 -1.25 3.44 2.53
C PRO A 25 -2.47 3.55 1.60
N GLN A 26 -2.58 2.62 0.65
CA GLN A 26 -3.73 2.56 -0.25
C GLN A 26 -5.01 2.39 0.58
N PRO A 27 -6.09 3.14 0.28
CA PRO A 27 -7.36 3.02 0.99
C PRO A 27 -7.91 1.56 1.00
N GLY A 28 -8.55 1.18 2.10
CA GLY A 28 -9.04 -0.19 2.33
C GLY A 28 -7.95 -1.15 2.84
N GLU A 29 -8.35 -2.38 3.17
CA GLU A 29 -7.42 -3.38 3.76
C GLU A 29 -7.04 -4.52 2.80
N PHE A 30 -7.60 -4.54 1.59
CA PHE A 30 -7.52 -5.70 0.71
C PHE A 30 -6.22 -5.77 -0.11
N TYR A 31 -5.79 -4.66 -0.73
CA TYR A 31 -4.67 -4.67 -1.67
C TYR A 31 -3.30 -4.43 -1.03
N GLY A 32 -3.26 -3.92 0.21
CA GLY A 32 -2.02 -3.71 0.96
C GLY A 32 -0.99 -2.78 0.30
N GLY A 33 -1.38 -2.06 -0.75
CA GLY A 33 -0.52 -1.17 -1.51
C GLY A 33 -0.30 0.18 -0.84
N TRP A 34 0.33 1.08 -1.58
CA TRP A 34 0.64 2.45 -1.16
C TRP A 34 0.60 3.41 -2.35
N ILE A 35 0.52 4.69 -2.03
CA ILE A 35 0.39 5.82 -2.94
C ILE A 35 1.57 6.75 -2.74
N THR A 36 2.07 7.29 -3.85
CA THR A 36 3.05 8.38 -3.95
C THR A 36 2.52 9.43 -4.94
N LYS A 37 3.20 10.56 -5.08
CA LYS A 37 2.86 11.60 -6.06
C LYS A 37 2.78 11.08 -7.50
N ASP A 38 3.57 10.04 -7.80
CA ASP A 38 3.70 9.45 -9.14
C ASP A 38 2.73 8.28 -9.35
N ILE A 39 2.22 7.69 -8.25
CA ILE A 39 1.17 6.67 -8.29
C ILE A 39 -0.16 7.41 -8.26
N VAL A 40 -0.77 7.64 -9.44
CA VAL A 40 -2.02 8.39 -9.61
C VAL A 40 -3.15 7.46 -10.08
N GLY A 41 -4.34 7.60 -9.49
CA GLY A 41 -5.43 6.60 -9.49
C GLY A 41 -6.19 6.41 -10.81
N PRO A 42 -7.20 5.51 -10.81
CA PRO A 42 -7.97 5.07 -9.64
C PRO A 42 -7.25 4.02 -8.77
N PHE A 43 -7.35 4.19 -7.45
CA PHE A 43 -6.82 3.23 -6.47
C PHE A 43 -7.96 2.43 -5.87
N LYS A 44 -7.74 1.14 -5.62
CA LYS A 44 -8.71 0.30 -4.92
C LYS A 44 -8.46 0.33 -3.40
N GLY A 45 -9.09 1.14 -2.55
CA GLY A 45 -10.38 0.82 -1.93
C GLY A 45 -11.15 2.03 -1.36
N GLU A 46 -12.17 2.49 -2.06
CA GLU A 46 -12.89 3.76 -1.91
C GLU A 46 -14.43 3.46 -1.74
N PRO A 47 -15.40 4.42 -1.83
CA PRO A 47 -16.78 4.24 -1.38
C PRO A 47 -17.46 2.86 -1.55
N GLY A 48 -17.62 2.15 -0.44
CA GLY A 48 -18.55 1.02 -0.27
C GLY A 48 -17.94 -0.37 -0.07
N THR A 49 -16.63 -0.51 0.19
CA THR A 49 -15.98 -1.85 0.22
C THR A 49 -14.86 -2.01 1.26
N MET A 50 -14.43 -3.28 1.37
CA MET A 50 -13.00 -3.67 1.37
C MET A 50 -12.57 -3.95 -0.10
N GLY A 51 -11.99 -2.97 -0.82
CA GLY A 51 -11.36 -3.14 -2.15
C GLY A 51 -11.95 -2.46 -3.42
N TRP A 52 -12.74 -1.38 -3.31
CA TRP A 52 -13.36 -0.58 -4.41
C TRP A 52 -12.39 0.37 -5.07
#